data_AF-A0A539DDE6-F1
#
_entry.id   AF-A0A539DDE6-F1
#
_cell.length_a   1.000
_cell.length_b   1.000
_cell.length_c   1.000
_cell.angle_alpha   90.00
_cell.angle_beta   90.00
_cell.angle_gamma   90.00
#
_symmetry.space_group_name_H-M   'P 1'
#
loop_
_entity.id
_entity.type
_entity.pdbx_description
1 polymer ?
#
loop_
_entity_poly.entity_id
_entity_poly.type
_entity_poly.pdbx_seq_one_letter_code
_entity_poly.pdbx_strand_id
1 'polypeptide(L)'
;MTDSPTPRPGPWDQKPGTAAPAKEAVIDRGPPRSAEPPLDKGQHPVWAIVSTLLLGGLIFWWSQSWIMVVAVLFGLLVHEYGHVLAMNRLGMGPARIYIIPFLGGVAKSQRLPNSEWDGVLVSLAGPAFGMLAAIPFLGIYIEPWDPCWRGFIRCWSGW
;
A
#
# COMPACT_ATOMS: atom_id res chain seq x y z
N MET A 1 -38.94 21.38 -43.05
CA MET A 1 -39.52 21.11 -41.72
C MET A 1 -39.36 19.62 -41.44
N THR A 2 -38.31 19.24 -40.73
CA THR A 2 -38.14 17.89 -40.19
C THR A 2 -37.66 18.06 -38.76
N ASP A 3 -38.61 18.19 -37.83
CA ASP A 3 -38.31 18.15 -36.40
C ASP A 3 -38.15 16.67 -36.01
N SER A 4 -36.93 16.26 -35.65
CA SER A 4 -36.73 14.97 -34.99
C SER A 4 -37.08 15.14 -33.51
N PRO A 5 -38.03 14.37 -32.94
CA PRO A 5 -38.36 14.47 -31.53
C PRO A 5 -37.22 13.89 -30.70
N THR A 6 -36.64 14.68 -29.80
CA THR A 6 -35.65 14.19 -28.83
C THR A 6 -36.28 13.11 -27.94
N PRO A 7 -35.62 11.95 -27.74
CA PRO A 7 -36.12 10.89 -26.87
C PRO A 7 -36.38 11.39 -25.44
N ARG A 8 -37.45 10.90 -24.80
CA ARG A 8 -37.73 11.23 -23.39
C ARG A 8 -36.67 10.58 -22.50
N PRO A 9 -36.15 11.29 -21.48
CA PRO A 9 -35.17 10.73 -20.56
C PRO A 9 -35.73 9.50 -19.84
N GLY A 10 -34.96 8.42 -19.82
CA GLY A 10 -35.29 7.20 -19.09
C GLY A 10 -35.13 7.39 -17.57
N PRO A 11 -35.68 6.48 -16.75
CA PRO A 11 -35.56 6.55 -15.28
C PRO A 11 -34.13 6.46 -14.76
N TRP A 12 -33.18 6.04 -15.61
CA TRP A 12 -31.75 5.92 -15.34
C TRP A 12 -30.90 7.02 -15.98
N ASP A 13 -31.50 7.95 -16.72
CA ASP A 13 -30.75 9.09 -17.29
C ASP A 13 -30.36 10.08 -16.20
N GLN A 14 -29.13 10.59 -16.26
CA GLN A 14 -28.66 11.61 -15.35
C GLN A 14 -29.50 12.87 -15.52
N LYS A 15 -30.21 13.28 -14.46
CA LYS A 15 -30.98 14.53 -14.49
C LYS A 15 -30.02 15.69 -14.75
N PRO A 16 -30.21 16.50 -15.80
CA PRO A 16 -29.43 17.72 -16.00
C PRO A 16 -29.80 18.69 -14.86
N GLY A 17 -28.96 18.72 -13.83
CA GLY A 17 -29.23 19.43 -12.58
C GLY A 17 -28.59 18.81 -11.33
N THR A 18 -28.09 17.56 -11.39
CA THR A 18 -27.34 16.94 -10.27
C THR A 18 -25.83 17.04 -10.41
N ALA A 19 -25.33 17.77 -11.41
CA ALA A 19 -24.04 18.43 -11.23
C ALA A 19 -24.29 19.49 -10.15
N ALA A 20 -24.00 19.14 -8.89
CA ALA A 20 -23.77 20.15 -7.86
C ALA A 20 -22.95 21.25 -8.54
N PRO A 21 -23.32 22.54 -8.40
CA PRO A 21 -22.57 23.61 -9.02
C PRO A 21 -21.12 23.28 -8.75
N ALA A 22 -20.30 23.24 -9.81
CA ALA A 22 -18.87 23.30 -9.66
C ALA A 22 -18.69 24.47 -8.74
N LYS A 23 -18.50 24.17 -7.44
CA LYS A 23 -18.20 25.12 -6.40
C LYS A 23 -17.17 25.94 -7.09
N GLU A 24 -17.56 27.17 -7.44
CA GLU A 24 -16.71 28.08 -8.15
C GLU A 24 -15.43 27.94 -7.37
N ALA A 25 -14.40 27.43 -8.04
CA ALA A 25 -13.09 27.42 -7.45
C ALA A 25 -12.82 28.90 -7.37
N VAL A 26 -13.27 29.50 -6.26
CA VAL A 26 -12.76 30.71 -5.69
C VAL A 26 -11.28 30.46 -5.86
N ILE A 27 -10.71 31.19 -6.80
CA ILE A 27 -9.29 31.35 -6.91
C ILE A 27 -8.96 32.08 -5.62
N ASP A 28 -8.89 31.29 -4.55
CA ASP A 28 -8.33 31.67 -3.30
C ASP A 28 -6.87 31.86 -3.65
N ARG A 29 -6.55 33.11 -4.01
CA ARG A 29 -5.18 33.62 -4.05
C ARG A 29 -4.66 33.74 -2.61
N GLY A 30 -4.91 32.71 -1.79
CA GLY A 30 -4.08 32.43 -0.65
C GLY A 30 -2.64 32.30 -1.12
N PRO A 31 -1.65 32.51 -0.23
CA PRO A 31 -0.24 32.35 -0.58
C PRO A 31 -0.07 31.03 -1.33
N PRO A 32 0.85 30.93 -2.30
CA PRO A 32 1.06 29.69 -3.02
C PRO A 32 1.05 28.56 -1.99
N ARG A 33 0.36 27.45 -2.26
CA ARG A 33 0.67 26.17 -1.58
C ARG A 33 2.09 25.77 -1.97
N SER A 34 3.05 26.65 -1.68
CA SER A 34 4.48 26.46 -1.73
C SER A 34 4.75 25.52 -0.59
N ALA A 35 5.00 24.26 -0.93
CA ALA A 35 5.49 23.23 -0.03
C ALA A 35 4.62 23.10 1.23
N GLU A 36 3.80 22.04 1.28
CA GLU A 36 3.71 21.33 2.56
C GLU A 36 5.16 21.22 3.06
N PRO A 37 5.50 21.75 4.26
CA PRO A 37 6.87 21.73 4.74
C PRO A 37 7.36 20.31 4.56
N PRO A 38 8.59 20.05 4.09
CA PRO A 38 9.11 18.69 4.09
C PRO A 38 8.82 18.13 5.47
N LEU A 39 7.88 17.18 5.56
CA LEU A 39 7.63 16.42 6.78
C LEU A 39 8.76 15.40 6.87
N ASP A 40 9.97 15.96 6.85
CA ASP A 40 11.27 15.38 6.99
C ASP A 40 11.74 15.67 8.42
N LYS A 41 10.79 15.60 9.36
CA LYS A 41 11.00 15.68 10.79
C LYS A 41 10.50 14.39 11.41
N GLY A 42 11.37 13.39 11.37
CA GLY A 42 11.42 12.39 12.42
C GLY A 42 10.64 11.11 12.17
N GLN A 43 10.83 10.45 11.01
CA GLN A 43 10.92 8.99 11.09
C GLN A 43 12.18 8.68 11.90
N HIS A 44 12.08 8.78 13.22
CA HIS A 44 13.20 8.56 14.12
C HIS A 44 13.63 7.12 13.86
N PRO A 45 14.81 6.86 13.28
CA PRO A 45 15.18 5.54 12.80
C PRO A 45 15.11 4.50 13.94
N VAL A 46 15.33 4.95 15.18
CA VAL A 46 15.16 4.15 16.38
C VAL A 46 13.71 3.65 16.53
N TRP A 47 12.69 4.49 16.34
CA TRP A 47 11.28 4.07 16.45
C TRP A 47 10.90 3.08 15.35
N ALA A 48 11.40 3.28 14.13
CA ALA A 48 11.21 2.32 13.04
C ALA A 48 11.84 0.97 13.41
N ILE A 49 13.11 0.97 13.82
CA ILE A 49 13.81 -0.26 14.26
C ILE A 49 13.08 -0.93 15.42
N VAL A 50 12.70 -0.18 16.46
CA VAL A 50 11.95 -0.71 17.60
C VAL A 50 10.62 -1.33 17.16
N SER A 51 9.87 -0.66 16.27
CA SER A 51 8.61 -1.19 15.75
C SER A 51 8.80 -2.47 14.92
N THR A 52 9.83 -2.52 14.08
CA THR A 52 10.17 -3.70 13.28
C THR A 52 10.61 -4.87 14.16
N LEU A 53 11.40 -4.61 15.21
CA LEU A 53 11.80 -5.62 16.18
C LEU A 53 10.61 -6.12 17.00
N LEU A 54 9.70 -5.25 17.40
CA LEU A 54 8.48 -5.63 18.13
C LEU A 54 7.54 -6.45 17.23
N LEU A 55 7.34 -6.06 15.98
CA LEU A 55 6.57 -6.83 15.01
C LEU A 55 7.21 -8.20 14.75
N GLY A 56 8.52 -8.24 14.50
CA GLY A 56 9.26 -9.48 14.31
C GLY A 56 9.21 -10.38 15.55
N GLY A 57 9.35 -9.80 16.73
CA GLY A 57 9.22 -10.49 18.01
C GLY A 57 7.82 -11.05 18.26
N LEU A 58 6.77 -10.30 17.91
CA LEU A 58 5.37 -10.75 18.00
C LEU A 58 5.10 -11.90 17.03
N ILE A 59 5.55 -11.79 15.79
CA ILE A 59 5.42 -12.86 14.78
C ILE A 59 6.19 -14.10 15.27
N PHE A 60 7.40 -13.93 15.80
CA PHE A 60 8.17 -15.02 16.35
C PHE A 60 7.48 -15.65 17.56
N TRP A 61 6.97 -14.85 18.48
CA TRP A 61 6.25 -15.33 19.67
C TRP A 61 5.00 -16.16 19.29
N TRP A 62 4.25 -15.73 18.29
CA TRP A 62 3.04 -16.42 17.85
C TRP A 62 3.33 -17.65 16.97
N SER A 63 4.24 -17.52 16.00
CA SER A 63 4.51 -18.57 15.01
C SER A 63 5.64 -19.53 15.40
N GLN A 64 6.49 -19.15 16.37
CA GLN A 64 7.73 -19.82 16.75
C GLN A 64 8.70 -20.07 15.57
N SER A 65 8.54 -19.35 14.47
CA SER A 65 9.25 -19.60 13.21
C SER A 65 9.97 -18.36 12.69
N TRP A 66 11.28 -18.47 12.52
CA TRP A 66 12.10 -17.42 11.90
C TRP A 66 11.76 -17.21 10.43
N ILE A 67 11.34 -18.27 9.73
CA ILE A 67 10.91 -18.20 8.33
C ILE A 67 9.69 -17.29 8.20
N MET A 68 8.73 -17.40 9.12
CA MET A 68 7.54 -16.55 9.14
C MET A 68 7.88 -15.08 9.42
N VAL A 69 8.82 -14.82 10.33
CA VAL A 69 9.30 -13.45 10.60
C VAL A 69 9.88 -12.83 9.35
N VAL A 70 10.81 -13.53 8.69
CA VAL A 70 11.47 -13.03 7.47
C VAL A 70 10.47 -12.88 6.34
N ALA A 71 9.60 -13.87 6.13
CA ALA A 71 8.59 -13.86 5.06
C ALA A 71 7.63 -12.68 5.20
N VAL A 72 7.13 -12.39 6.40
CA VAL A 72 6.21 -11.28 6.64
C VAL A 72 6.93 -9.94 6.48
N LEU A 73 8.11 -9.76 7.10
CA LEU A 73 8.85 -8.51 6.98
C LEU A 73 9.27 -8.21 5.54
N PHE A 74 9.78 -9.22 4.83
CA PHE A 74 10.14 -9.11 3.42
C PHE A 74 8.89 -8.87 2.54
N GLY A 75 7.81 -9.61 2.78
CA GLY A 75 6.55 -9.45 2.07
C GLY A 75 5.96 -8.05 2.23
N LEU A 76 6.03 -7.46 3.42
CA LEU A 76 5.64 -6.06 3.67
C LEU A 76 6.51 -5.10 2.87
N LEU A 77 7.84 -5.26 2.87
CA LEU A 77 8.72 -4.39 2.07
C LEU A 77 8.39 -4.46 0.58
N VAL A 78 8.16 -5.67 0.05
CA VAL A 78 7.80 -5.85 -1.36
C VAL A 78 6.39 -5.34 -1.67
N HIS A 79 5.45 -5.46 -0.73
CA HIS A 79 4.11 -4.88 -0.83
C HIS A 79 4.17 -3.36 -1.03
N GLU A 80 4.92 -2.66 -0.17
CA GLU A 80 5.08 -1.21 -0.26
C GLU A 80 5.82 -0.78 -1.53
N TYR A 81 6.82 -1.57 -1.95
CA TYR A 81 7.51 -1.35 -3.21
C TYR A 81 6.58 -1.53 -4.42
N GLY A 82 5.63 -2.47 -4.35
CA GLY A 82 4.61 -2.68 -5.37
C GLY A 82 3.75 -1.44 -5.61
N HIS A 83 3.31 -0.76 -4.56
CA HIS A 83 2.59 0.51 -4.64
C HIS A 83 3.43 1.59 -5.32
N VAL A 84 4.70 1.73 -4.94
CA VAL A 84 5.61 2.74 -5.54
C VAL A 84 5.92 2.46 -7.00
N LEU A 85 6.13 1.20 -7.37
CA LEU A 85 6.35 0.81 -8.75
C LEU A 85 5.12 1.13 -9.61
N ALA A 86 3.91 0.83 -9.12
CA ALA A 86 2.68 1.14 -9.82
C ALA A 86 2.48 2.65 -9.98
N MET A 87 2.69 3.44 -8.92
CA MET A 87 2.58 4.90 -9.00
C MET A 87 3.60 5.52 -9.96
N ASN A 88 4.84 5.03 -9.97
CA ASN A 88 5.85 5.52 -10.89
C ASN A 88 5.55 5.14 -12.35
N ARG A 89 4.99 3.95 -12.60
CA ARG A 89 4.60 3.52 -13.96
C ARG A 89 3.38 4.26 -14.50
N LEU A 90 2.43 4.64 -13.64
CA LEU A 90 1.21 5.35 -14.02
C LEU A 90 1.42 6.87 -14.11
N GLY A 91 2.67 7.35 -14.08
CA GLY A 91 2.99 8.78 -14.24
C GLY A 91 2.72 9.63 -12.99
N MET A 92 2.36 9.01 -11.86
CA MET A 92 2.17 9.65 -10.56
C MET A 92 3.49 9.89 -9.79
N GLY A 93 4.62 9.58 -10.43
CA GLY A 93 5.96 9.68 -9.85
C GLY A 93 6.51 11.12 -9.74
N PRO A 94 7.52 11.35 -8.88
CA PRO A 94 8.24 10.34 -8.09
C PRO A 94 7.51 9.99 -6.78
N ALA A 95 7.08 8.74 -6.64
CA ALA A 95 6.43 8.24 -5.42
C ALA A 95 7.48 7.79 -4.38
N ARG A 96 7.20 8.07 -3.10
CA ARG A 96 8.07 7.69 -1.97
C ARG A 96 7.32 6.82 -0.97
N ILE A 97 8.04 5.84 -0.41
CA ILE A 97 7.57 4.98 0.68
C ILE A 97 7.82 5.71 2.00
N TYR A 98 6.78 5.83 2.84
CA TYR A 98 6.87 6.30 4.21
C TYR A 98 6.50 5.16 5.14
N ILE A 99 7.40 4.69 6.00
CA ILE A 99 7.05 3.59 6.92
C ILE A 99 6.43 4.20 8.18
N ILE A 100 5.14 3.98 8.39
CA ILE A 100 4.49 4.30 9.65
C ILE A 100 4.72 3.12 10.60
N PRO A 101 5.41 3.34 11.74
CA PRO A 101 5.64 2.26 12.71
C PRO A 101 4.29 1.68 13.15
N PHE A 102 4.19 0.34 13.16
CA PHE A 102 3.01 -0.47 13.51
C PHE A 102 1.82 -0.48 12.54
N LEU A 103 1.62 0.55 11.71
CA LEU A 103 0.48 0.61 10.77
C LEU A 103 0.81 0.08 9.37
N GLY A 104 2.10 0.09 8.97
CA GLY A 104 2.55 -0.30 7.63
C GLY A 104 3.23 0.84 6.87
N GLY A 105 3.61 0.60 5.62
CA GLY A 105 4.07 1.68 4.75
C GLY A 105 2.89 2.47 4.18
N VAL A 106 3.13 3.75 3.93
CA VAL A 106 2.26 4.62 3.17
C VAL A 106 3.05 5.07 1.97
N ALA A 107 2.58 4.69 0.80
CA ALA A 107 3.17 5.12 -0.45
C ALA A 107 2.48 6.44 -0.87
N LYS A 108 3.22 7.55 -0.85
CA LYS A 108 2.68 8.88 -1.23
C LYS A 108 3.13 9.20 -2.66
N SER A 109 2.17 9.44 -3.55
CA SER A 109 2.44 10.00 -4.89
C SER A 109 2.69 11.50 -4.81
N GLN A 110 3.50 12.03 -5.73
CA GLN A 110 3.76 13.47 -5.83
C GLN A 110 2.85 14.17 -6.84
N ARG A 111 2.05 13.40 -7.58
CA ARG A 111 1.06 13.85 -8.57
C ARG A 111 -0.26 13.10 -8.37
N LEU A 112 -1.37 13.76 -8.71
CA LEU A 112 -2.70 13.16 -8.62
C LEU A 112 -2.87 12.06 -9.68
N PRO A 113 -3.65 11.00 -9.39
CA PRO A 113 -4.06 10.02 -10.38
C PRO A 113 -4.85 10.69 -11.52
N ASN A 114 -4.63 10.23 -12.75
CA ASN A 114 -5.32 10.77 -13.92
C ASN A 114 -6.72 10.15 -14.06
N SER A 115 -6.95 8.97 -13.48
CA SER A 115 -8.22 8.25 -13.49
C SER A 115 -8.45 7.42 -12.23
N GLU A 116 -9.72 7.10 -11.94
CA GLU A 116 -10.11 6.18 -10.85
C GLU A 116 -9.48 4.78 -11.03
N TRP A 117 -9.27 4.36 -12.27
CA TRP A 117 -8.62 3.08 -12.61
C TRP A 117 -7.16 3.03 -12.17
N ASP A 118 -6.46 4.17 -12.20
CA ASP A 118 -5.08 4.25 -11.69
C ASP A 118 -5.05 3.95 -10.19
N GLY A 119 -6.04 4.43 -9.44
CA GLY A 119 -6.19 4.15 -8.01
C GLY A 119 -6.42 2.67 -7.71
N VAL A 120 -7.25 2.00 -8.53
CA VAL A 120 -7.49 0.55 -8.41
C VAL A 120 -6.23 -0.26 -8.73
N LEU A 121 -5.50 0.12 -9.78
CA LEU A 121 -4.26 -0.56 -10.17
C LEU A 121 -3.19 -0.43 -9.09
N VAL A 122 -3.03 0.76 -8.50
CA VAL A 122 -2.10 0.96 -7.37
C VAL A 122 -2.53 0.14 -6.17
N SER A 123 -3.80 0.20 -5.75
CA SER A 123 -4.26 -0.51 -4.55
C SER A 123 -4.12 -2.03 -4.66
N LEU A 124 -4.23 -2.59 -5.88
CA LEU A 124 -4.03 -4.01 -6.15
C LEU A 124 -2.54 -4.38 -6.29
N ALA A 125 -1.69 -3.46 -6.76
CA ALA A 125 -0.29 -3.74 -7.00
C ALA A 125 0.43 -4.18 -5.72
N GLY A 126 0.29 -3.45 -4.61
CA GLY A 126 0.94 -3.82 -3.36
C GLY A 126 0.60 -5.24 -2.89
N PRO A 127 -0.69 -5.58 -2.71
CA PRO A 127 -1.12 -6.95 -2.40
C PRO A 127 -0.60 -7.99 -3.38
N ALA A 128 -0.67 -7.74 -4.70
CA ALA A 128 -0.20 -8.68 -5.71
C ALA A 128 1.31 -8.96 -5.58
N PHE A 129 2.13 -7.92 -5.46
CA PHE A 129 3.58 -8.08 -5.27
C PHE A 129 3.91 -8.73 -3.91
N GLY A 130 3.20 -8.39 -2.84
CA GLY A 130 3.35 -9.03 -1.54
C GLY A 130 3.03 -10.53 -1.58
N MET A 131 1.95 -10.94 -2.27
CA MET A 131 1.59 -12.35 -2.45
C MET A 131 2.63 -13.09 -3.28
N LEU A 132 3.13 -12.48 -4.36
CA LEU A 132 4.21 -13.07 -5.17
C LEU A 132 5.49 -13.26 -4.35
N ALA A 133 5.83 -12.30 -3.50
CA ALA A 133 6.98 -12.38 -2.60
C ALA A 133 6.86 -13.50 -1.57
N ALA A 134 5.64 -13.90 -1.19
CA ALA A 134 5.40 -14.97 -0.22
C ALA A 134 5.60 -16.38 -0.79
N ILE A 135 5.50 -16.57 -2.11
CA ILE A 135 5.60 -17.88 -2.78
C ILE A 135 6.86 -18.67 -2.40
N PRO A 136 8.09 -18.13 -2.50
CA PRO A 136 9.30 -18.89 -2.14
C PRO A 136 9.33 -19.27 -0.66
N PHE A 137 8.85 -18.40 0.24
CA PHE A 137 8.78 -18.70 1.66
C PHE A 137 7.74 -19.76 1.98
N LEU A 138 6.62 -19.77 1.26
CA LEU A 138 5.62 -20.83 1.37
C LEU A 138 6.22 -22.17 0.95
N GLY A 139 6.97 -22.22 -0.17
CA GLY A 139 7.68 -23.41 -0.62
C GLY A 139 8.64 -23.96 0.43
N ILE A 140 9.45 -23.09 1.04
CA ILE A 140 10.38 -23.47 2.13
C ILE A 140 9.61 -23.92 3.37
N TYR A 141 8.49 -23.27 3.69
CA TYR A 141 7.72 -23.55 4.90
C TYR A 141 7.02 -24.92 4.86
N ILE A 142 6.52 -25.34 3.69
CA ILE A 142 5.84 -26.62 3.52
C ILE A 142 6.79 -27.81 3.36
N GLU A 143 8.07 -27.54 3.12
CA GLU A 143 9.07 -28.58 2.87
C GLU A 143 9.50 -29.30 4.17
N PRO A 144 9.40 -30.64 4.23
CA PRO A 144 9.67 -31.42 5.44
C PRO A 144 11.15 -31.78 5.58
N TRP A 145 12.07 -30.81 5.59
CA TRP A 145 13.51 -31.14 5.61
C TRP A 145 14.18 -31.16 6.99
N ASP A 146 13.69 -30.43 8.01
CA ASP A 146 14.09 -30.69 9.41
C ASP A 146 13.18 -29.96 10.43
N PRO A 147 12.67 -30.62 11.49
CA PRO A 147 11.87 -29.97 12.54
C PRO A 147 12.58 -28.80 13.25
N CYS A 148 13.92 -28.83 13.29
CA CYS A 148 14.74 -27.82 13.97
C CYS A 148 14.66 -26.43 13.33
N TRP A 149 14.39 -26.34 12.03
CA TRP A 149 14.29 -25.04 11.33
C TRP A 149 12.92 -24.36 11.50
N ARG A 150 11.87 -25.12 11.81
CA ARG A 150 10.51 -24.59 12.01
C ARG A 150 10.28 -23.96 13.38
N GLY A 151 11.14 -24.28 14.37
CA GLY A 151 11.12 -23.63 15.67
C GLY A 151 12.27 -24.04 16.56
N PHE A 152 13.10 -23.07 16.94
CA PHE A 152 14.32 -23.24 17.74
C PHE A 152 14.06 -23.97 19.07
N ILE A 153 12.89 -23.76 19.69
CA ILE A 153 12.53 -24.36 20.99
C ILE A 153 12.51 -25.90 20.94
N ARG A 154 12.10 -26.50 19.82
CA ARG A 154 11.93 -27.96 19.72
C ARG A 154 13.24 -28.72 19.50
N CYS A 155 14.30 -28.00 19.11
CA CYS A 155 15.64 -28.56 18.89
C CYS A 155 16.53 -28.48 20.15
N TRP A 156 16.23 -27.55 21.07
CA TRP A 156 17.05 -27.31 22.27
C TRP A 156 16.71 -28.22 23.46
N SER A 157 15.50 -28.81 23.50
CA SER A 157 15.05 -29.72 24.56
C SER A 157 15.48 -31.19 24.37
N GLY A 158 16.56 -31.43 23.62
CA GLY A 158 17.07 -32.76 23.24
C GLY A 158 18.33 -33.19 23.98
N TRP A 159 18.65 -32.58 25.12
CA TRP A 159 19.67 -33.00 26.08
C TRP A 159 19.07 -33.10 27.48
#